data_AF-N8WNY9-F1
#
_entry.id   AF-N8WNY9-F1
#
_cell.length_a   1.000
_cell.length_b   1.000
_cell.length_c   1.000
_cell.angle_alpha   90.00
_cell.angle_beta   90.00
_cell.angle_gamma   90.00
#
_symmetry.space_group_name_H-M   'P 1'
#
loop_
_entity.id
_entity.type
_entity.pdbx_description
1 polymer ?
#
loop_
_entity_poly.entity_id
_entity_poly.type
_entity_poly.pdbx_seq_one_letter_code
_entity_poly.pdbx_strand_id
1 'polypeptide(L)'
;MTQAEWIVLCLCAVAALLHGLSGFGFPMMSTAVLSSQYPLSLAVTLVIFPCLLLNLLMLNADPRHSLLQSIRYYLKHYWPLILSSLIGSLLGVKLLLWLNEGYLKLLLGTVIIFYVLDQLRSKPFQSNPHILSMVCFGLLAGVIGGATNAMAPFLMMYLLSSQLSKTDIVIISNLNFIVSKLIQLLLLFPILIQINPQQQSILIGITIFALIGVWIGGKIRHRLSQRHFKFLVLGLLMVLGIQALWQSTALLQHSNHLFLN
;
A
#
# COMPACT_ATOMS: atom_id res chain seq x y z
N MET A 1 19.96 -16.93 5.85
CA MET A 1 18.65 -16.36 6.23
C MET A 1 18.16 -17.07 7.48
N THR A 2 17.62 -16.33 8.45
CA THR A 2 17.05 -16.88 9.69
C THR A 2 15.62 -17.41 9.46
N GLN A 3 15.08 -18.20 10.39
CA GLN A 3 13.70 -18.70 10.31
C GLN A 3 12.67 -17.56 10.23
N ALA A 4 12.88 -16.47 10.97
CA ALA A 4 12.00 -15.31 10.96
C ALA A 4 11.94 -14.64 9.57
N GLU A 5 13.06 -14.58 8.86
CA GLU A 5 13.12 -13.99 7.51
C GLU A 5 12.36 -14.81 6.48
N TRP A 6 12.43 -16.14 6.57
CA TRP A 6 11.63 -17.02 5.73
C TRP A 6 10.13 -16.82 5.98
N ILE A 7 9.72 -16.66 7.25
CA ILE A 7 8.33 -16.35 7.60
C ILE A 7 7.91 -15.02 6.98
N VAL A 8 8.74 -13.98 7.08
CA VAL A 8 8.49 -12.66 6.45
C VAL A 8 8.33 -12.80 4.94
N LEU A 9 9.23 -13.51 4.26
CA LEU A 9 9.14 -13.73 2.81
C LEU A 9 7.86 -14.48 2.43
N CYS A 10 7.49 -15.53 3.16
CA CYS A 10 6.25 -16.26 2.94
C CYS A 10 5.01 -15.37 3.12
N LEU A 11 4.97 -14.57 4.18
CA LEU A 11 3.85 -13.64 4.42
C LEU A 11 3.79 -12.53 3.35
N CYS A 12 4.93 -12.02 2.90
CA CYS A 12 5.01 -11.08 1.77
C CYS A 12 4.55 -11.72 0.45
N ALA A 13 4.89 -13.00 0.22
CA ALA A 13 4.41 -13.76 -0.93
C ALA A 13 2.89 -13.94 -0.89
N VAL A 14 2.33 -14.25 0.28
CA VAL A 14 0.88 -14.30 0.50
C VAL A 14 0.27 -12.93 0.22
N ALA A 15 0.82 -11.84 0.79
CA ALA A 15 0.35 -10.48 0.54
C ALA A 15 0.35 -10.12 -0.96
N ALA A 16 1.35 -10.57 -1.71
CA ALA A 16 1.44 -10.35 -3.15
C ALA A 16 0.45 -11.21 -3.95
N LEU A 17 0.25 -12.47 -3.55
CA LEU A 17 -0.78 -13.33 -4.12
C LEU A 17 -2.17 -12.72 -3.93
N LEU A 18 -2.46 -12.24 -2.73
CA LEU A 18 -3.70 -11.53 -2.42
C LEU A 18 -3.80 -10.23 -3.25
N HIS A 19 -2.71 -9.50 -3.44
CA HIS A 19 -2.68 -8.33 -4.32
C HIS A 19 -2.98 -8.69 -5.78
N GLY A 20 -2.43 -9.78 -6.33
CA GLY A 20 -2.75 -10.21 -7.70
C GLY A 20 -4.23 -10.55 -7.90
N LEU A 21 -4.90 -10.94 -6.82
CA LEU A 21 -6.33 -11.27 -6.79
C LEU A 21 -7.25 -10.05 -6.63
N SER A 22 -6.92 -9.15 -5.71
CA SER A 22 -7.70 -7.94 -5.42
C SER A 22 -7.35 -6.76 -6.33
N GLY A 23 -6.13 -6.71 -6.86
CA GLY A 23 -5.52 -5.59 -7.58
C GLY A 23 -4.81 -4.56 -6.69
N PHE A 24 -4.76 -4.76 -5.36
CA PHE A 24 -4.14 -3.81 -4.42
C PHE A 24 -3.82 -4.47 -3.07
N GLY A 25 -3.08 -3.77 -2.20
CA GLY A 25 -2.90 -4.16 -0.79
C GLY A 25 -1.56 -4.78 -0.44
N PHE A 26 -0.81 -5.31 -1.42
CA PHE A 26 0.61 -5.70 -1.23
C PHE A 26 1.40 -4.73 -0.35
N PRO A 27 1.52 -3.43 -0.68
CA PRO A 27 2.41 -2.54 0.07
C PRO A 27 2.00 -2.37 1.53
N MET A 28 0.69 -2.35 1.82
CA MET A 28 0.18 -2.24 3.18
C MET A 28 0.45 -3.52 3.99
N MET A 29 0.12 -4.68 3.41
CA MET A 29 0.29 -5.97 4.08
C MET A 29 1.78 -6.29 4.28
N SER A 30 2.62 -6.09 3.27
CA SER A 30 4.05 -6.37 3.36
C SER A 30 4.76 -5.42 4.33
N THR A 31 4.37 -4.13 4.37
CA THR A 31 4.90 -3.20 5.38
C THR A 31 4.47 -3.57 6.79
N ALA A 32 3.22 -3.97 7.01
CA ALA A 32 2.78 -4.43 8.34
C ALA A 32 3.60 -5.65 8.80
N VAL A 33 3.80 -6.64 7.92
CA VAL A 33 4.66 -7.81 8.19
C VAL A 33 6.10 -7.39 8.49
N LEU A 34 6.72 -6.58 7.63
CA LEU A 34 8.12 -6.16 7.78
C LEU A 34 8.34 -5.31 9.03
N SER A 35 7.38 -4.47 9.40
CA SER A 35 7.47 -3.60 10.57
C SER A 35 7.49 -4.38 11.90
N SER A 36 7.18 -5.69 11.88
CA SER A 36 7.35 -6.57 13.03
C SER A 36 8.80 -6.95 13.32
N GLN A 37 9.68 -6.85 12.34
CA GLN A 37 11.10 -7.22 12.44
C GLN A 37 12.04 -6.02 12.24
N TYR A 38 11.56 -4.99 11.55
CA TYR A 38 12.34 -3.81 11.19
C TYR A 38 11.66 -2.52 11.66
N PRO A 39 12.43 -1.44 11.88
CA PRO A 39 11.85 -0.12 12.04
C PRO A 39 10.92 0.21 10.87
N LEU A 40 9.81 0.89 11.15
CA LEU A 40 8.79 1.18 10.14
C LEU A 40 9.35 1.92 8.91
N SER A 41 10.30 2.84 9.09
CA SER A 41 10.95 3.56 7.98
C SER A 41 11.69 2.61 7.03
N LEU A 42 12.42 1.64 7.57
CA LEU A 42 13.07 0.58 6.79
C LEU A 42 12.03 -0.35 6.15
N ALA A 43 10.98 -0.74 6.88
CA ALA A 43 9.90 -1.57 6.34
C ALA A 43 9.18 -0.91 5.14
N VAL A 44 8.93 0.40 5.21
CA VAL A 44 8.40 1.18 4.09
C VAL A 44 9.39 1.21 2.92
N THR A 45 10.69 1.36 3.23
CA THR A 45 11.79 1.45 2.24
C THR A 45 11.97 0.15 1.44
N LEU A 46 11.98 -0.99 2.12
CA LEU A 46 12.13 -2.32 1.49
C LEU A 46 10.96 -2.68 0.55
N VAL A 47 9.81 -1.99 0.68
CA VAL A 47 8.64 -2.21 -0.15
C VAL A 47 8.63 -1.30 -1.40
N ILE A 48 9.54 -0.33 -1.52
CA ILE A 48 9.55 0.63 -2.62
C ILE A 48 9.67 -0.06 -3.98
N PHE A 49 10.80 -0.74 -4.23
CA PHE A 49 11.04 -1.41 -5.51
C PHE A 49 10.02 -2.49 -5.87
N PRO A 50 9.69 -3.46 -5.00
CA PRO A 50 8.72 -4.49 -5.36
C PRO A 50 7.37 -3.88 -5.71
N CYS A 51 6.92 -2.87 -4.96
CA CYS A 51 5.66 -2.22 -5.22
C CYS A 51 5.71 -1.39 -6.52
N LEU A 52 6.77 -0.61 -6.75
CA LEU A 52 6.92 0.18 -7.97
C LEU A 52 6.84 -0.72 -9.21
N LEU A 53 7.57 -1.84 -9.20
CA LEU A 53 7.59 -2.79 -10.30
C LEU A 53 6.22 -3.42 -10.55
N LEU A 54 5.53 -3.87 -9.50
CA LEU A 54 4.17 -4.40 -9.61
C LEU A 54 3.20 -3.38 -10.22
N ASN A 55 3.23 -2.14 -9.74
CA ASN A 55 2.29 -1.14 -10.24
C ASN A 55 2.58 -0.77 -11.70
N LEU A 56 3.86 -0.71 -12.11
CA LEU A 56 4.25 -0.47 -13.50
C LEU A 56 3.74 -1.59 -14.43
N LEU A 57 3.87 -2.85 -14.04
CA LEU A 57 3.35 -3.98 -14.81
C LEU A 57 1.82 -3.93 -14.94
N MET A 58 1.12 -3.49 -13.90
CA MET A 58 -0.33 -3.37 -13.88
C MET A 58 -0.88 -2.18 -14.70
N LEU A 59 -0.06 -1.21 -15.10
CA LEU A 59 -0.49 -0.14 -16.02
C LEU A 59 -0.86 -0.67 -17.41
N ASN A 60 -0.32 -1.83 -17.80
CA ASN A 60 -0.64 -2.47 -19.08
C ASN A 60 -1.93 -3.32 -19.02
N ALA A 61 -2.85 -3.01 -18.10
CA ALA A 61 -4.09 -3.74 -17.92
C ALA A 61 -5.19 -3.37 -18.94
N ASP A 62 -5.02 -2.29 -19.71
CA ASP A 62 -5.97 -1.86 -20.75
C ASP A 62 -5.71 -2.63 -22.06
N PRO A 63 -6.64 -3.51 -22.50
CA PRO A 63 -6.45 -4.25 -23.74
C PRO A 63 -6.80 -3.43 -24.99
N ARG A 64 -7.40 -2.23 -24.86
CA ARG A 64 -7.95 -1.45 -25.97
C ARG A 64 -7.04 -0.32 -26.44
N HIS A 65 -6.24 0.22 -25.53
CA HIS A 65 -5.37 1.37 -25.80
C HIS A 65 -3.92 1.02 -25.53
N SER A 66 -3.01 1.73 -26.20
CA SER A 66 -1.59 1.60 -25.84
C SER A 66 -1.34 2.17 -24.45
N LEU A 67 -0.34 1.64 -23.74
CA LEU A 67 0.02 2.07 -22.39
C LEU A 67 0.17 3.60 -22.27
N LEU A 68 0.81 4.25 -23.26
CA LEU A 68 0.98 5.70 -23.27
C LEU A 68 -0.35 6.47 -23.44
N GLN A 69 -1.26 5.95 -24.25
CA GLN A 69 -2.59 6.56 -24.44
C GLN A 69 -3.41 6.46 -23.16
N SER A 70 -3.46 5.29 -22.52
CA SER A 70 -4.17 5.10 -21.25
C SER A 70 -3.58 6.02 -20.18
N ILE A 71 -2.25 6.03 -19.98
CA ILE A 71 -1.61 6.91 -18.99
C ILE A 71 -1.95 8.37 -19.25
N ARG A 72 -1.85 8.85 -20.50
CA ARG A 72 -2.19 10.23 -20.85
C ARG A 72 -3.66 10.55 -20.57
N TYR A 73 -4.56 9.63 -20.86
CA TYR A 73 -5.99 9.79 -20.57
C TYR A 73 -6.24 9.96 -19.08
N TYR A 74 -5.75 9.05 -18.23
CA TYR A 74 -5.98 9.12 -16.78
C TYR A 74 -5.25 10.28 -16.13
N LEU A 75 -4.03 10.61 -16.57
CA LEU A 75 -3.35 11.82 -16.13
C LEU A 75 -4.12 13.08 -16.48
N LYS A 76 -4.88 13.13 -17.58
CA LYS A 76 -5.71 14.30 -17.92
C LYS A 76 -6.98 14.39 -17.07
N HIS A 77 -7.65 13.27 -16.80
CA HIS A 77 -8.98 13.27 -16.16
C HIS A 77 -8.94 13.12 -14.64
N TYR A 78 -7.89 12.50 -14.10
CA TYR A 78 -7.71 12.23 -12.67
C TYR A 78 -6.49 12.95 -12.08
N TRP A 79 -5.98 13.99 -12.76
CA TRP A 79 -4.87 14.79 -12.25
C TRP A 79 -5.10 15.35 -10.84
N PRO A 80 -6.31 15.78 -10.40
CA PRO A 80 -6.47 16.31 -9.05
C PRO A 80 -6.23 15.25 -7.98
N LEU A 81 -6.69 14.02 -8.23
CA LEU A 81 -6.46 12.86 -7.36
C LEU A 81 -4.97 12.50 -7.32
N ILE A 82 -4.34 12.40 -8.49
CA ILE A 82 -2.92 12.01 -8.60
C ILE A 82 -2.02 13.07 -7.98
N LEU A 83 -2.24 14.36 -8.27
CA LEU A 83 -1.43 15.46 -7.73
C LEU A 83 -1.62 15.61 -6.23
N SER A 84 -2.85 15.55 -5.73
CA SER A 84 -3.09 15.60 -4.28
C SER A 84 -2.49 14.38 -3.56
N SER A 85 -2.46 13.20 -4.19
CA SER A 85 -1.76 12.03 -3.66
C SER A 85 -0.24 12.19 -3.64
N LEU A 86 0.34 12.86 -4.65
CA LEU A 86 1.75 13.22 -4.69
C LEU A 86 2.10 14.11 -3.50
N ILE A 87 1.35 15.21 -3.33
CA ILE A 87 1.54 16.18 -2.26
C ILE A 87 1.33 15.50 -0.90
N GLY A 88 0.25 14.72 -0.76
CA GLY A 88 -0.02 13.94 0.44
C GLY A 88 1.13 12.99 0.75
N SER A 89 1.68 12.29 -0.25
CA SER A 89 2.80 11.37 -0.06
C SER A 89 4.06 12.10 0.40
N LEU A 90 4.32 13.31 -0.10
CA LEU A 90 5.43 14.13 0.38
C LEU A 90 5.28 14.43 1.87
N LEU A 91 4.08 14.84 2.31
CA LEU A 91 3.78 15.07 3.72
C LEU A 91 3.87 13.78 4.54
N GLY A 92 3.32 12.68 4.02
CA GLY A 92 3.34 11.37 4.67
C GLY A 92 4.75 10.85 4.92
N VAL A 93 5.65 10.99 3.95
CA VAL A 93 7.06 10.57 4.14
C VAL A 93 7.79 11.47 5.12
N LYS A 94 7.48 12.78 5.15
CA LYS A 94 8.01 13.66 6.20
C LYS A 94 7.51 13.23 7.59
N LEU A 95 6.24 12.87 7.73
CA LEU A 95 5.72 12.29 8.98
C LEU A 95 6.46 11.00 9.34
N LEU A 96 6.72 10.11 8.38
CA LEU A 96 7.50 8.89 8.61
C LEU A 96 8.90 9.17 9.16
N LEU A 97 9.54 10.25 8.71
CA LEU A 97 10.91 10.61 9.09
C LEU A 97 11.01 11.45 10.37
N TRP A 98 9.92 12.07 10.82
CA TRP A 98 9.93 12.99 11.96
C TRP A 98 9.09 12.52 13.14
N LEU A 99 8.07 11.72 12.89
CA LEU A 99 7.10 11.32 13.90
C LEU A 99 7.57 10.02 14.57
N ASN A 100 7.31 9.89 15.86
CA ASN A 100 7.68 8.70 16.62
C ASN A 100 7.01 7.43 16.05
N GLU A 101 7.80 6.37 15.90
CA GLU A 101 7.38 5.11 15.28
C GLU A 101 6.13 4.50 15.94
N GLY A 102 5.96 4.64 17.26
CA GLY A 102 4.79 4.17 17.99
C GLY A 102 3.49 4.77 17.45
N TYR A 103 3.44 6.08 17.21
CA TYR A 103 2.26 6.73 16.63
C TYR A 103 2.07 6.39 15.15
N LEU A 104 3.14 6.18 14.38
CA LEU A 104 3.03 5.73 12.99
C LEU A 104 2.46 4.31 12.89
N LYS A 105 2.86 3.42 13.80
CA LYS A 105 2.27 2.07 13.91
C LYS A 105 0.83 2.11 14.42
N LEU A 106 0.49 3.06 15.31
CA LEU A 106 -0.89 3.32 15.71
C LEU A 106 -1.74 3.69 14.49
N LEU A 107 -1.24 4.61 13.67
CA LEU A 107 -1.89 5.07 12.44
C LEU A 107 -2.08 3.91 11.45
N LEU A 108 -1.02 3.15 11.17
CA LEU A 108 -1.06 1.97 10.29
C LEU A 108 -2.11 0.96 10.77
N GLY A 109 -2.05 0.56 12.04
CA GLY A 109 -2.99 -0.39 12.63
C GLY A 109 -4.43 0.11 12.57
N THR A 110 -4.67 1.36 12.97
CA THR A 110 -6.01 1.97 12.96
C THR A 110 -6.60 2.02 11.55
N VAL A 111 -5.80 2.44 10.56
CA VAL A 111 -6.24 2.50 9.16
C VAL A 111 -6.54 1.11 8.60
N ILE A 112 -5.73 0.10 8.93
CA ILE A 112 -5.99 -1.28 8.52
C ILE A 112 -7.32 -1.79 9.11
N ILE A 113 -7.53 -1.60 10.42
CA ILE A 113 -8.77 -2.02 11.08
C ILE A 113 -9.98 -1.27 10.52
N PHE A 114 -9.86 0.04 10.33
CA PHE A 114 -10.89 0.86 9.69
C PHE A 114 -11.25 0.32 8.31
N TYR A 115 -10.25 0.00 7.48
CA TYR A 115 -10.48 -0.57 6.16
C TYR A 115 -11.19 -1.93 6.23
N VAL A 116 -10.81 -2.78 7.17
CA VAL A 116 -11.46 -4.07 7.37
C VAL A 116 -12.94 -3.89 7.71
N LEU A 117 -13.26 -2.98 8.64
CA LEU A 117 -14.62 -2.68 9.03
C LEU A 117 -15.44 -2.06 7.88
N ASP A 118 -14.87 -1.12 7.12
CA ASP A 118 -15.54 -0.51 5.98
C ASP A 118 -15.89 -1.55 4.90
N GLN A 119 -14.97 -2.48 4.61
CA GLN A 119 -15.20 -3.55 3.65
C GLN A 119 -16.25 -4.57 4.10
N LEU A 120 -16.57 -4.66 5.39
CA LEU A 120 -17.64 -5.54 5.89
C LEU A 120 -19.04 -4.91 5.77
N ARG A 121 -19.13 -3.62 5.45
CA ARG A 121 -20.42 -2.94 5.27
C ARG A 121 -21.16 -3.49 4.06
N SER A 122 -22.49 -3.58 4.19
CA SER A 122 -23.37 -4.05 3.11
C SER A 122 -23.57 -3.02 2.00
N LYS A 123 -23.45 -1.72 2.33
CA LYS A 123 -23.59 -0.61 1.39
C LYS A 123 -22.25 0.11 1.26
N PRO A 124 -21.66 0.21 0.05
CA PRO A 124 -20.44 0.96 -0.16
C PRO A 124 -20.68 2.45 0.10
N PHE A 125 -19.63 3.15 0.48
CA PHE A 125 -19.66 4.61 0.54
C PHE A 125 -19.98 5.17 -0.87
N GLN A 126 -20.92 6.11 -0.94
CA GLN A 126 -21.25 6.81 -2.17
C GLN A 126 -20.75 8.25 -2.03
N SER A 127 -19.90 8.65 -2.96
CA SER A 127 -19.44 10.03 -3.12
C SER A 127 -19.76 10.48 -4.51
N ASN A 128 -20.18 11.73 -4.66
CA ASN A 128 -20.22 12.33 -5.98
C ASN A 128 -18.78 12.49 -6.51
N PRO A 129 -18.51 12.13 -7.78
CA PRO A 129 -17.22 12.31 -8.40
C PRO A 129 -17.02 13.80 -8.73
N HIS A 130 -16.58 14.58 -7.74
CA HIS A 130 -16.22 15.99 -7.91
C HIS A 130 -14.73 16.21 -7.65
N ILE A 131 -14.16 17.29 -8.20
CA ILE A 131 -12.74 17.66 -8.04
C ILE A 131 -12.36 17.73 -6.56
N LEU A 132 -13.24 18.25 -5.70
CA LEU A 132 -12.99 18.34 -4.27
C LEU A 132 -12.83 16.95 -3.63
N SER A 133 -13.69 15.99 -3.99
CA SER A 133 -13.57 14.60 -3.54
C SER A 133 -12.25 13.99 -3.99
N MET A 134 -11.84 14.21 -5.25
CA MET A 134 -10.54 13.76 -5.76
C MET A 134 -9.39 14.33 -4.93
N VAL A 135 -9.41 15.63 -4.66
CA VAL A 135 -8.35 16.29 -3.87
C VAL A 135 -8.32 15.76 -2.44
N CYS A 136 -9.47 15.64 -1.76
CA CYS A 136 -9.56 15.16 -0.39
C CYS A 136 -9.08 13.71 -0.25
N PHE A 137 -9.60 12.80 -1.08
CA PHE A 137 -9.23 11.40 -1.02
C PHE A 137 -7.79 11.15 -1.50
N GLY A 138 -7.32 11.91 -2.50
CA GLY A 138 -5.94 11.83 -2.95
C GLY A 138 -4.98 12.30 -1.87
N LEU A 139 -5.24 13.44 -1.22
CA LEU A 139 -4.44 13.91 -0.08
C LEU A 139 -4.42 12.89 1.07
N LEU A 140 -5.59 12.40 1.51
CA LEU A 140 -5.68 11.41 2.60
C LEU A 140 -4.93 10.13 2.24
N ALA A 141 -5.18 9.58 1.05
CA ALA A 141 -4.50 8.38 0.56
C ALA A 141 -2.99 8.61 0.46
N GLY A 142 -2.57 9.78 -0.01
CA GLY A 142 -1.16 10.18 -0.10
C GLY A 142 -0.50 10.29 1.27
N VAL A 143 -1.09 11.01 2.24
CA VAL A 143 -0.51 11.19 3.59
C VAL A 143 -0.35 9.84 4.28
N ILE A 144 -1.42 9.05 4.30
CA ILE A 144 -1.42 7.73 4.94
C ILE A 144 -0.51 6.77 4.19
N GLY A 145 -0.56 6.76 2.86
CA GLY A 145 0.26 5.94 1.98
C GLY A 145 1.75 6.25 2.08
N GLY A 146 2.11 7.53 2.09
CA GLY A 146 3.48 8.00 2.25
C GLY A 146 4.06 7.60 3.60
N ALA A 147 3.28 7.75 4.67
CA ALA A 147 3.71 7.46 6.03
C ALA A 147 3.80 5.96 6.35
N THR A 148 2.89 5.14 5.79
CA THR A 148 2.67 3.77 6.29
C THR A 148 2.51 2.71 5.20
N ASN A 149 2.58 3.08 3.93
CA ASN A 149 2.19 2.26 2.78
C ASN A 149 0.71 1.82 2.73
N ALA A 150 -0.14 2.30 3.64
CA ALA A 150 -1.57 2.01 3.70
C ALA A 150 -2.43 2.97 2.85
N MET A 151 -2.05 3.21 1.59
CA MET A 151 -2.78 4.13 0.68
C MET A 151 -4.17 3.60 0.28
N ALA A 152 -4.27 2.29 0.08
CA ALA A 152 -5.42 1.63 -0.52
C ALA A 152 -6.79 1.97 0.10
N PRO A 153 -6.98 2.09 1.43
CA PRO A 153 -8.29 2.26 2.04
C PRO A 153 -9.00 3.51 1.53
N PHE A 154 -8.33 4.66 1.63
CA PHE A 154 -8.90 5.94 1.21
C PHE A 154 -9.01 6.04 -0.31
N LEU A 155 -8.02 5.52 -1.05
CA LEU A 155 -8.06 5.54 -2.50
C LEU A 155 -9.20 4.68 -3.05
N MET A 156 -9.38 3.46 -2.52
CA MET A 156 -10.43 2.54 -2.95
C MET A 156 -11.82 3.03 -2.54
N MET A 157 -11.97 3.68 -1.38
CA MET A 157 -13.23 4.33 -1.01
C MET A 157 -13.70 5.31 -2.09
N TYR A 158 -12.80 6.16 -2.59
CA TYR A 158 -13.12 7.07 -3.69
C TYR A 158 -13.43 6.34 -5.00
N LEU A 159 -12.52 5.46 -5.44
CA LEU A 159 -12.63 4.80 -6.74
C LEU A 159 -13.85 3.88 -6.85
N LEU A 160 -14.17 3.13 -5.79
CA LEU A 160 -15.34 2.25 -5.75
C LEU A 160 -16.65 3.04 -5.62
N SER A 161 -16.63 4.23 -5.01
CA SER A 161 -17.80 5.10 -4.95
C SER A 161 -18.13 5.77 -6.29
N SER A 162 -17.13 5.91 -7.18
CA SER A 162 -17.24 6.65 -8.45
C SER A 162 -17.76 5.81 -9.63
N GLN A 163 -18.30 4.61 -9.39
CA GLN A 163 -18.88 3.70 -10.40
C GLN A 163 -17.96 3.42 -11.60
N LEU A 164 -16.65 3.44 -11.38
CA LEU A 164 -15.64 3.24 -12.42
C LEU A 164 -15.57 1.77 -12.86
N SER A 165 -15.11 1.54 -14.10
CA SER A 165 -14.85 0.17 -14.54
C SER A 165 -13.67 -0.43 -13.77
N LYS A 166 -13.58 -1.76 -13.73
CA LYS A 166 -12.45 -2.44 -13.07
C LYS A 166 -11.09 -2.02 -13.64
N THR A 167 -11.03 -1.80 -14.95
CA THR A 167 -9.81 -1.36 -15.65
C THR A 167 -9.42 0.05 -15.21
N ASP A 168 -10.40 0.97 -15.14
CA ASP A 168 -10.16 2.34 -14.65
C ASP A 168 -9.61 2.33 -13.22
N ILE A 169 -10.24 1.56 -12.32
CA ILE A 169 -9.81 1.46 -10.92
C ILE A 169 -8.36 1.01 -10.85
N VAL A 170 -7.99 -0.05 -11.59
CA VAL A 170 -6.62 -0.57 -11.64
C VAL A 170 -5.67 0.51 -12.12
N ILE A 171 -5.92 1.15 -13.26
CA ILE A 171 -4.95 2.09 -13.82
C ILE A 171 -4.81 3.33 -12.94
N ILE A 172 -5.92 3.92 -12.50
CA ILE A 172 -5.91 5.10 -11.63
C ILE A 172 -5.20 4.77 -10.31
N SER A 173 -5.49 3.62 -9.70
CA SER A 173 -4.83 3.25 -8.44
C SER A 173 -3.34 3.05 -8.60
N ASN A 174 -2.91 2.35 -9.65
CA ASN A 174 -1.51 2.08 -9.92
C ASN A 174 -0.73 3.38 -10.20
N LEU A 175 -1.31 4.34 -10.94
CA LEU A 175 -0.69 5.66 -11.14
C LEU A 175 -0.46 6.40 -9.81
N ASN A 176 -1.44 6.39 -8.92
CA ASN A 176 -1.34 7.03 -7.62
C ASN A 176 -0.26 6.33 -6.73
N PHE A 177 -0.23 4.99 -6.72
CA PHE A 177 0.81 4.24 -6.01
C PHE A 177 2.21 4.51 -6.57
N ILE A 178 2.38 4.58 -7.90
CA ILE A 178 3.66 4.88 -8.53
C ILE A 178 4.17 6.25 -8.09
N VAL A 179 3.31 7.28 -8.17
CA VAL A 179 3.70 8.63 -7.77
C VAL A 179 4.10 8.70 -6.30
N SER A 180 3.35 8.04 -5.41
CA SER A 180 3.73 7.94 -3.99
C SER A 180 5.06 7.20 -3.80
N LYS A 181 5.30 6.12 -4.55
CA LYS A 181 6.54 5.34 -4.49
C LYS A 181 7.75 6.11 -5.03
N LEU A 182 7.57 6.97 -6.03
CA LEU A 182 8.64 7.85 -6.51
C LEU A 182 9.04 8.88 -5.44
N ILE A 183 8.07 9.46 -4.73
CA ILE A 183 8.34 10.36 -3.61
C ILE A 183 9.06 9.63 -2.47
N GLN A 184 8.62 8.42 -2.12
CA GLN A 184 9.32 7.58 -1.14
C GLN A 184 10.73 7.23 -1.59
N LEU A 185 10.93 6.86 -2.85
CA LEU A 185 12.25 6.54 -3.39
C LEU A 185 13.19 7.75 -3.26
N LEU A 186 12.70 8.95 -3.58
CA LEU A 186 13.49 10.18 -3.49
C LEU A 186 13.85 10.53 -2.04
N LEU A 187 12.89 10.49 -1.12
CA LEU A 187 13.10 10.94 0.27
C LEU A 187 13.73 9.87 1.18
N LEU A 188 13.50 8.58 0.90
CA LEU A 188 14.06 7.46 1.66
C LEU A 188 15.31 6.87 0.99
N PHE A 189 15.82 7.50 -0.07
CA PHE A 189 17.08 7.11 -0.71
C PHE A 189 18.24 6.96 0.29
N PRO A 190 18.42 7.86 1.29
CA PRO A 190 19.49 7.71 2.28
C PRO A 190 19.39 6.41 3.10
N ILE A 191 18.17 5.98 3.45
CA ILE A 191 17.94 4.71 4.15
C ILE A 191 18.21 3.54 3.21
N LEU A 192 17.77 3.66 1.96
CA LEU A 192 17.89 2.62 0.95
C LEU A 192 19.34 2.27 0.61
N ILE A 193 20.25 3.25 0.56
CA ILE A 193 21.68 2.99 0.25
C ILE A 193 22.46 2.46 1.46
N GLN A 194 21.92 2.59 2.66
CA GLN A 194 22.55 2.13 3.91
C GLN A 194 22.13 0.71 4.31
N ILE A 195 21.25 0.07 3.53
CA ILE A 195 20.81 -1.29 3.84
C ILE A 195 21.98 -2.28 3.78
N ASN A 196 22.05 -3.17 4.77
CA ASN A 196 23.11 -4.18 4.84
C ASN A 196 22.85 -5.35 3.87
N PRO A 197 23.84 -6.23 3.61
CA PRO A 197 23.69 -7.35 2.66
C PRO A 197 22.51 -8.30 2.96
N GLN A 198 22.17 -8.45 4.23
CA GLN A 198 21.01 -9.25 4.68
C GLN A 198 19.69 -8.59 4.26
N GLN A 199 19.54 -7.28 4.49
CA GLN A 199 18.39 -6.49 4.06
C GLN A 199 18.28 -6.41 2.53
N GLN A 200 19.40 -6.37 1.80
CA GLN A 200 19.41 -6.47 0.34
C GLN A 200 18.84 -7.82 -0.13
N SER A 201 19.23 -8.91 0.52
CA SER A 201 18.72 -10.25 0.21
C SER A 201 17.21 -10.34 0.43
N ILE A 202 16.71 -9.69 1.49
CA ILE A 202 15.27 -9.60 1.77
C ILE A 202 14.56 -8.76 0.71
N LEU A 203 15.09 -7.61 0.32
CA LEU A 203 14.53 -6.77 -0.74
C LEU A 203 14.39 -7.56 -2.07
N ILE A 204 15.45 -8.26 -2.46
CA ILE A 204 15.46 -9.11 -3.67
C ILE A 204 14.42 -10.23 -3.52
N GLY A 205 14.43 -10.94 -2.39
CA GLY A 205 13.48 -12.00 -2.10
C GLY A 205 12.03 -11.52 -2.20
N ILE A 206 11.68 -10.45 -1.50
CA ILE A 206 10.33 -9.85 -1.54
C ILE A 206 9.96 -9.48 -2.96
N THR A 207 10.88 -8.92 -3.75
CA THR A 207 10.62 -8.57 -5.16
C THR A 207 10.28 -9.79 -6.00
N ILE A 208 11.07 -10.85 -5.91
CA ILE A 208 10.83 -12.09 -6.66
C ILE A 208 9.50 -12.72 -6.23
N PHE A 209 9.28 -12.90 -4.92
CA PHE A 209 8.04 -13.47 -4.39
C PHE A 209 6.82 -12.61 -4.71
N ALA A 210 6.99 -11.28 -4.76
CA ALA A 210 5.91 -10.37 -5.09
C ALA A 210 5.47 -10.53 -6.55
N LEU A 211 6.43 -10.62 -7.48
CA LEU A 211 6.16 -10.84 -8.90
C LEU A 211 5.47 -12.19 -9.13
N ILE A 212 6.00 -13.26 -8.54
CA ILE A 212 5.43 -14.61 -8.64
C ILE A 212 4.03 -14.62 -8.03
N GLY A 213 3.88 -14.06 -6.82
CA GLY A 213 2.61 -14.01 -6.10
C GLY A 213 1.53 -13.30 -6.92
N VAL A 214 1.82 -12.10 -7.44
CA VAL A 214 0.87 -11.35 -8.27
C VAL A 214 0.51 -12.10 -9.55
N TRP A 215 1.49 -12.73 -10.22
CA TRP A 215 1.25 -13.52 -11.42
C TRP A 215 0.34 -14.72 -11.15
N ILE A 216 0.62 -15.50 -10.11
CA ILE A 216 -0.21 -16.63 -9.67
C ILE A 216 -1.61 -16.12 -9.29
N GLY A 217 -1.68 -15.07 -8.48
CA GLY A 217 -2.93 -14.45 -8.03
C GLY A 217 -3.82 -14.04 -9.20
N GLY A 218 -3.25 -13.39 -10.21
CA GLY A 218 -3.96 -13.02 -11.43
C GLY A 218 -4.52 -14.23 -12.20
N LYS A 219 -3.75 -15.32 -12.29
CA LYS A 219 -4.18 -16.56 -12.97
C LYS A 219 -5.32 -17.28 -12.23
N ILE A 220 -5.26 -17.36 -10.91
CA ILE A 220 -6.26 -18.09 -10.11
C ILE A 220 -7.51 -17.23 -9.80
N ARG A 221 -7.45 -15.92 -10.05
CA ARG A 221 -8.55 -14.96 -9.81
C ARG A 221 -9.90 -15.39 -10.37
N HIS A 222 -9.90 -16.02 -11.54
CA HIS A 222 -11.12 -16.47 -12.21
C HIS A 222 -11.70 -17.77 -11.65
N ARG A 223 -10.94 -18.50 -10.83
CA ARG A 223 -11.32 -19.82 -10.28
C ARG A 223 -11.83 -19.77 -8.84
N LEU A 224 -11.67 -18.64 -8.15
CA LEU A 224 -12.06 -18.47 -6.75
C LEU A 224 -13.34 -17.65 -6.63
N SER A 225 -14.21 -18.04 -5.70
CA SER A 225 -15.36 -17.21 -5.33
C SER A 225 -14.86 -15.90 -4.72
N GLN A 226 -15.39 -14.77 -5.21
CA GLN A 226 -15.02 -13.43 -4.73
C GLN A 226 -15.25 -13.27 -3.22
N ARG A 227 -16.26 -13.93 -2.66
CA ARG A 227 -16.63 -13.84 -1.24
C ARG A 227 -15.56 -14.45 -0.32
N HIS A 228 -15.18 -15.72 -0.53
CA HIS A 228 -14.18 -16.38 0.32
C HIS A 228 -12.83 -15.66 0.25
N PHE A 229 -12.43 -15.21 -0.95
CA PHE A 229 -11.21 -14.45 -1.14
C PHE A 229 -11.21 -13.14 -0.34
N LYS A 230 -12.31 -12.37 -0.42
CA LYS A 230 -12.48 -11.15 0.36
C LYS A 230 -12.29 -11.43 1.85
N PHE A 231 -12.93 -12.45 2.41
CA PHE A 231 -12.80 -12.78 3.84
C PHE A 231 -11.38 -13.21 4.23
N LEU A 232 -10.66 -13.93 3.37
CA LEU A 232 -9.28 -14.30 3.63
C LEU A 232 -8.36 -13.07 3.70
N VAL A 233 -8.48 -12.14 2.75
CA VAL A 233 -7.73 -10.87 2.77
C VAL A 233 -8.05 -10.06 4.02
N LEU A 234 -9.33 -9.91 4.35
CA LEU A 234 -9.76 -9.16 5.52
C LEU A 234 -9.30 -9.80 6.82
N GLY A 235 -9.29 -11.13 6.91
CA GLY A 235 -8.76 -11.86 8.06
C GLY A 235 -7.27 -11.61 8.27
N LEU A 236 -6.46 -11.70 7.21
CA LEU A 236 -5.03 -11.39 7.29
C LEU A 236 -4.79 -9.94 7.71
N LEU A 237 -5.51 -8.99 7.10
CA LEU A 237 -5.44 -7.58 7.46
C LEU A 237 -5.84 -7.34 8.92
N MET A 238 -6.88 -8.00 9.42
CA MET A 238 -7.29 -7.89 10.81
C MET A 238 -6.15 -8.29 11.76
N VAL A 239 -5.49 -9.43 11.50
CA VAL A 239 -4.35 -9.90 12.30
C VAL A 239 -3.19 -8.91 12.25
N LEU A 240 -2.80 -8.46 11.06
CA LEU A 240 -1.71 -7.51 10.87
C LEU A 240 -2.02 -6.13 11.50
N GLY A 241 -3.27 -5.69 11.44
CA GLY A 241 -3.74 -4.46 12.06
C GLY A 241 -3.66 -4.51 13.58
N ILE A 242 -4.15 -5.59 14.19
CA ILE A 242 -4.04 -5.82 15.64
C ILE A 242 -2.56 -5.88 16.05
N GLN A 243 -1.72 -6.56 15.28
CA GLN A 243 -0.29 -6.65 15.57
C GLN A 243 0.39 -5.28 15.53
N ALA A 244 0.06 -4.42 14.56
CA ALA A 244 0.58 -3.06 14.48
C ALA A 244 0.14 -2.20 15.68
N LEU A 245 -1.12 -2.32 16.12
CA LEU A 245 -1.63 -1.65 17.33
C LEU A 245 -0.91 -2.13 18.59
N TRP A 246 -0.67 -3.43 18.72
CA TRP A 246 0.08 -4.00 19.84
C TRP A 246 1.50 -3.43 19.89
N GLN A 247 2.23 -3.43 18.77
CA GLN A 247 3.56 -2.85 18.69
C GLN A 247 3.58 -1.35 19.02
N SER A 248 2.55 -0.62 18.61
CA SER A 248 2.39 0.79 18.95
C SER A 248 2.34 1.01 20.46
N THR A 249 1.51 0.24 21.18
CA THR A 249 1.40 0.37 22.64
C THR A 249 2.72 0.10 23.36
N ALA A 250 3.48 -0.92 22.93
CA ALA A 250 4.79 -1.23 23.50
C ALA A 250 5.80 -0.08 23.26
N LEU A 251 5.83 0.49 22.06
CA LEU A 251 6.74 1.61 21.74
C LEU A 251 6.39 2.88 22.51
N LEU A 252 5.10 3.21 22.62
CA LEU A 252 4.64 4.42 23.31
C LEU A 252 4.85 4.32 24.83
N GLN A 253 4.77 3.14 25.43
CA GLN A 253 5.15 2.96 26.84
C GLN A 253 6.60 3.37 27.13
N HIS A 254 7.51 3.21 26.17
CA HIS A 254 8.92 3.56 26.32
C HIS A 254 9.26 4.98 25.83
N SER A 255 8.55 5.51 24.84
CA SER A 255 8.77 6.86 24.31
C SER A 255 7.47 7.49 23.82
N ASN A 256 6.99 8.48 24.57
CA ASN A 256 5.76 9.21 24.26
C ASN A 256 5.97 10.54 23.52
N HIS A 257 7.23 10.93 23.26
CA HIS A 257 7.51 12.14 22.49
C HIS A 257 6.93 12.01 21.09
N LEU A 258 6.23 13.07 20.65
CA LEU A 258 5.54 13.08 19.35
C LEU A 258 6.54 13.03 18.19
N PHE A 259 7.64 13.75 18.31
CA PHE A 259 8.68 13.85 17.29
C PHE A 259 9.95 13.10 17.71
N LEU A 260 10.69 12.63 16.70
CA LEU A 260 12.06 12.15 16.86
C LEU A 260 12.93 13.36 17.23
N ASN A 261 13.45 13.36 18.46
CA ASN A 261 14.36 14.40 18.96
C ASN A 261 15.65 14.46 18.13
#